data_AF-A0A2M8C705-F1
#
_entry.id   AF-A0A2M8C705-F1
#
_cell.length_a   1.000
_cell.length_b   1.000
_cell.length_c   1.000
_cell.angle_alpha   90.00
_cell.angle_beta   90.00
_cell.angle_gamma   90.00
#
_symmetry.space_group_name_H-M   'P 1'
#
loop_
_entity.id
_entity.type
_entity.pdbx_description
1 polymer ?
#
loop_
_entity_poly.entity_id
_entity_poly.type
_entity_poly.pdbx_seq_one_letter_code
_entity_poly.pdbx_strand_id
1 'polypeptide(L)'
;MVFTEIISIGDELLIGQVVNTNASWMASELNKNGINVVQITAISDRKEHIWKALDEALERGQIVILTGGLGPTKDDITKPALASYFDSKMVFHQPTFEHIKKLFSERHYPVTDVNRLQAEIPEKCIPLVNPHGTAPGMWFEKEGKIVVSLPGVPFEMKSLITDEVIPRLKQKLALGTIYHKTTMTHGMGESALAELISDWESALPETMKLAYLPQPGIVRLRLSVSGDQDSKLKEAVDEQCRQLSTIIPDLIFGYDDLTMEEVVGNYLKKSHKTLSAAESCTGGYLSHLITSIPGSSAYFKGSVVSYTNEAKGELLGVPEQQIIKHGAVSQEVAESMALGALNRFSSDYALAISGIAGPDGGTPDKPVGTVWIALASSDGITSRLFHYGEHRGRNIRRSALSALNMLRLELKLRQAGE
;
A
#
# COMPACT_ATOMS: atom_id res chain seq x y z
N MET A 1 6.76 -23.08 18.22
CA MET A 1 6.36 -22.07 17.21
C MET A 1 7.52 -21.10 17.10
N VAL A 2 8.02 -20.84 15.89
CA VAL A 2 9.16 -19.93 15.69
C VAL A 2 8.65 -18.49 15.82
N PHE A 3 9.16 -17.74 16.80
CA PHE A 3 8.79 -16.34 17.00
C PHE A 3 9.90 -15.40 16.55
N THR A 4 9.49 -14.30 15.94
CA THR A 4 10.37 -13.26 15.42
C THR A 4 10.11 -11.93 16.13
N GLU A 5 11.18 -11.23 16.48
CA GLU A 5 11.11 -9.84 16.92
C GLU A 5 11.81 -8.90 15.94
N ILE A 6 11.29 -7.69 15.83
CA ILE A 6 11.89 -6.62 15.04
C ILE A 6 12.35 -5.52 15.98
N ILE A 7 13.61 -5.11 15.86
CA ILE A 7 14.19 -3.97 16.58
C ILE A 7 14.55 -2.88 15.57
N SER A 8 13.95 -1.70 15.70
CA SER A 8 14.30 -0.53 14.90
C SER A 8 15.16 0.41 15.72
N ILE A 9 16.33 0.76 15.19
CA ILE A 9 17.31 1.62 15.86
C ILE A 9 17.30 2.96 15.13
N GLY A 10 17.04 4.04 15.86
CA GLY A 10 17.04 5.39 15.32
C GLY A 10 16.36 6.39 16.25
N ASP A 11 17.08 7.40 16.72
CA ASP A 11 16.52 8.48 17.54
C ASP A 11 15.41 9.26 16.81
N GLU A 12 15.49 9.38 15.48
CA GLU A 12 14.47 10.01 14.63
C GLU A 12 13.12 9.30 14.68
N LEU A 13 13.11 7.99 14.98
CA LEU A 13 11.90 7.21 15.21
C LEU A 13 11.28 7.54 16.56
N LEU A 14 12.11 7.70 17.59
CA LEU A 14 11.65 7.97 18.96
C LEU A 14 11.10 9.39 19.12
N ILE A 15 11.66 10.37 18.41
CA ILE A 15 11.14 11.75 18.42
C ILE A 15 10.01 11.99 17.41
N GLY A 16 9.62 10.95 16.66
CA GLY A 16 8.50 11.02 15.71
C GLY A 16 8.77 11.82 14.44
N GLN A 17 10.03 12.06 14.09
CA GLN A 17 10.41 12.74 12.85
C GLN A 17 10.15 11.86 11.62
N VAL A 18 10.30 10.55 11.78
CA VAL A 18 10.07 9.55 10.72
C VAL A 18 9.10 8.48 11.22
N VAL A 19 8.10 8.16 10.41
CA VAL A 19 7.22 7.02 10.67
C VAL A 19 8.00 5.73 10.43
N ASN A 20 7.95 4.78 11.38
CA ASN A 20 8.64 3.50 11.28
C ASN A 20 8.00 2.55 10.24
N THR A 21 8.13 2.92 8.96
CA THR A 21 7.62 2.17 7.83
C THR A 21 8.43 0.89 7.57
N ASN A 22 9.70 0.87 7.98
CA ASN A 22 10.57 -0.31 7.85
C ASN A 22 10.02 -1.49 8.66
N ALA A 23 9.71 -1.29 9.94
CA ALA A 23 9.17 -2.36 10.76
C ALA A 23 7.80 -2.84 10.27
N SER A 24 6.91 -1.91 9.88
CA SER A 24 5.61 -2.27 9.31
C SER A 24 5.74 -3.09 8.04
N TRP A 25 6.66 -2.71 7.14
CA TRP A 25 6.90 -3.46 5.90
C TRP A 25 7.54 -4.83 6.18
N MET A 26 8.56 -4.91 7.04
CA MET A 26 9.19 -6.17 7.40
C MET A 26 8.20 -7.15 8.02
N ALA A 27 7.37 -6.68 8.96
CA ALA A 27 6.35 -7.52 9.58
C ALA A 27 5.35 -8.06 8.55
N SER A 28 4.93 -7.22 7.59
CA SER A 28 4.08 -7.67 6.50
C SER A 28 4.77 -8.73 5.63
N GLU A 29 6.04 -8.54 5.27
CA GLU A 29 6.76 -9.44 4.37
C GLU A 29 7.12 -10.77 5.04
N LEU A 30 7.49 -10.76 6.31
CA LEU A 30 7.72 -11.95 7.12
C LEU A 30 6.43 -12.76 7.30
N ASN A 31 5.30 -12.08 7.58
CA ASN A 31 4.01 -12.75 7.73
C ASN A 31 3.56 -13.45 6.44
N LYS A 32 3.76 -12.83 5.27
CA LYS A 32 3.51 -13.47 3.96
C LYS A 32 4.28 -14.77 3.77
N ASN A 33 5.38 -14.94 4.49
CA ASN A 33 6.27 -16.10 4.41
C ASN A 33 6.14 -17.05 5.60
N GLY A 34 5.05 -16.95 6.38
CA GLY A 34 4.78 -17.83 7.52
C GLY A 34 5.63 -17.54 8.76
N ILE A 35 6.35 -16.41 8.78
CA ILE A 35 7.21 -16.01 9.89
C ILE A 35 6.41 -15.09 10.81
N ASN A 36 6.08 -15.59 12.00
CA ASN A 36 5.25 -14.86 12.95
C ASN A 36 6.07 -13.82 13.74
N VAL A 37 5.74 -12.55 13.55
CA VAL A 37 6.32 -11.44 14.32
C VAL A 37 5.47 -11.19 15.56
N VAL A 38 6.08 -11.35 16.74
CA VAL A 38 5.36 -11.21 18.02
C VAL A 38 5.52 -9.83 18.66
N GLN A 39 6.61 -9.14 18.33
CA GLN A 39 6.90 -7.83 18.91
C GLN A 39 7.76 -6.98 17.95
N ILE A 40 7.49 -5.68 17.98
CA ILE A 40 8.27 -4.65 17.29
C ILE A 40 8.68 -3.61 18.33
N THR A 41 9.97 -3.33 18.46
CA THR A 41 10.52 -2.38 19.44
C THR A 41 11.34 -1.31 18.71
N ALA A 42 11.11 -0.03 19.01
CA ALA A 42 11.96 1.06 18.55
C ALA A 42 12.85 1.53 19.71
N ILE A 43 14.15 1.73 19.46
CA ILE A 43 15.15 2.10 20.47
C ILE A 43 16.10 3.18 19.96
N SER A 44 16.81 3.86 20.88
CA SER A 44 17.82 4.86 20.55
C SER A 44 19.11 4.22 20.05
N ASP A 45 19.96 5.01 19.39
CA ASP A 45 21.32 4.67 18.99
C ASP A 45 22.31 4.63 20.18
N ARG A 46 22.03 3.79 21.17
CA ARG A 46 22.91 3.57 22.34
C ARG A 46 23.20 2.10 22.55
N LYS A 47 24.47 1.77 22.80
CA LYS A 47 24.94 0.38 22.95
C LYS A 47 24.14 -0.36 24.02
N GLU A 48 23.88 0.29 25.14
CA GLU A 48 23.16 -0.30 26.28
C GLU A 48 21.71 -0.63 25.90
N HIS A 49 21.09 0.21 25.09
CA HIS A 49 19.72 0.00 24.62
C HIS A 49 19.64 -1.12 23.58
N ILE A 50 20.62 -1.17 22.66
CA ILE A 50 20.73 -2.27 21.67
C ILE A 50 20.90 -3.60 22.38
N TRP A 51 21.80 -3.67 23.37
CA TRP A 51 22.06 -4.90 24.12
C TRP A 51 20.84 -5.35 24.93
N LYS A 52 20.24 -4.44 25.69
CA LYS A 52 19.05 -4.75 26.48
C LYS A 52 17.91 -5.26 25.60
N ALA A 53 17.64 -4.59 24.47
CA ALA A 53 16.60 -5.02 23.54
C ALA A 53 16.90 -6.37 22.90
N LEU A 54 18.17 -6.67 22.58
CA LEU A 54 18.60 -7.97 22.08
C LEU A 54 18.40 -9.08 23.12
N ASP A 55 18.81 -8.87 24.37
CA ASP A 55 18.64 -9.85 25.45
C ASP A 55 17.16 -10.18 25.64
N GLU A 56 16.32 -9.15 25.79
CA GLU A 56 14.87 -9.30 25.94
C GLU A 56 14.22 -10.00 24.72
N ALA A 57 14.64 -9.64 23.51
CA ALA A 57 14.09 -10.23 22.28
C ALA A 57 14.52 -11.69 22.11
N LEU A 58 15.76 -12.03 22.48
CA LEU A 58 16.27 -13.40 22.39
C LEU A 58 15.65 -14.31 23.46
N GLU A 59 15.18 -13.78 24.59
CA GLU A 59 14.42 -14.58 25.56
C GLU A 59 13.08 -15.09 24.99
N ARG A 60 12.41 -14.29 24.15
CA ARG A 60 11.08 -14.59 23.60
C ARG A 60 11.13 -15.19 22.20
N GLY A 61 12.10 -14.76 21.39
CA GLY A 61 12.20 -15.05 19.97
C GLY A 61 13.36 -15.97 19.60
N GLN A 62 13.16 -16.79 18.58
CA GLN A 62 14.24 -17.54 17.93
C GLN A 62 14.94 -16.69 16.87
N ILE A 63 14.25 -15.68 16.33
CA ILE A 63 14.75 -14.79 15.28
C ILE A 63 14.62 -13.34 15.77
N VAL A 64 15.69 -12.55 15.67
CA VAL A 64 15.66 -11.11 15.93
C VAL A 64 16.21 -10.38 14.71
N ILE A 65 15.42 -9.46 14.15
CA ILE A 65 15.79 -8.66 12.98
C ILE A 65 15.93 -7.20 13.40
N LEU A 66 17.12 -6.64 13.25
CA LEU A 66 17.45 -5.26 13.54
C LEU A 66 17.53 -4.45 12.24
N THR A 67 17.11 -3.20 12.27
CA THR A 67 17.31 -2.24 11.19
C THR A 67 17.77 -0.90 11.73
N GLY A 68 18.78 -0.28 11.09
CA GLY A 68 19.33 1.02 11.47
C GLY A 68 20.75 0.98 12.05
N GLY A 69 21.46 2.11 12.00
CA GLY A 69 22.80 2.29 12.56
C GLY A 69 23.93 1.50 11.90
N LEU A 70 23.80 1.15 10.60
CA LEU A 70 24.84 0.45 9.81
C LEU A 70 25.57 1.35 8.80
N GLY A 71 25.25 2.64 8.78
CA GLY A 71 25.91 3.61 7.93
C GLY A 71 27.39 3.81 8.31
N PRO A 72 28.07 4.70 7.58
CA PRO A 72 29.49 4.96 7.78
C PRO A 72 29.76 6.10 8.78
N THR A 73 28.74 6.68 9.41
CA THR A 73 28.89 7.85 10.27
C THR A 73 29.33 7.47 11.67
N LYS A 74 29.71 8.46 12.49
CA LYS A 74 30.10 8.21 13.88
C LYS A 74 28.92 7.80 14.77
N ASP A 75 27.72 8.14 14.35
CA ASP A 75 26.48 7.85 15.06
C ASP A 75 26.01 6.41 14.78
N ASP A 76 26.56 5.75 13.75
CA ASP A 76 26.27 4.36 13.40
C ASP A 76 27.01 3.37 14.32
N ILE A 77 26.46 3.16 15.52
CA ILE A 77 27.07 2.31 16.54
C ILE A 77 26.59 0.85 16.54
N THR A 78 25.62 0.48 15.70
CA THR A 78 25.02 -0.87 15.72
C THR A 78 26.07 -1.94 15.44
N LYS A 79 26.93 -1.72 14.45
CA LYS A 79 27.98 -2.67 14.06
C LYS A 79 28.98 -2.96 15.20
N PRO A 80 29.64 -1.96 15.83
CA PRO A 80 30.53 -2.22 16.96
C PRO A 80 29.80 -2.73 18.21
N ALA A 81 28.54 -2.33 18.43
CA ALA A 81 27.71 -2.86 19.52
C ALA A 81 27.45 -4.37 19.36
N LEU A 82 27.11 -4.82 18.15
CA LEU A 82 26.91 -6.23 17.82
C LEU A 82 28.22 -7.03 17.88
N ALA A 83 29.32 -6.46 17.38
CA ALA A 83 30.64 -7.10 17.50
C ALA A 83 30.94 -7.46 18.95
N SER A 84 30.76 -6.48 19.85
CA SER A 84 30.96 -6.68 21.29
C SER A 84 29.94 -7.67 21.90
N TYR A 85 28.67 -7.63 21.48
CA TYR A 85 27.60 -8.50 21.98
C TYR A 85 27.85 -9.99 21.67
N PHE A 86 28.40 -10.27 20.49
CA PHE A 86 28.74 -11.63 20.04
C PHE A 86 30.16 -12.06 20.38
N ASP A 87 30.88 -11.28 21.20
CA ASP A 87 32.30 -11.51 21.52
C ASP A 87 33.13 -11.71 20.23
N SER A 88 32.94 -10.81 19.27
CA SER A 88 33.51 -10.86 17.94
C SER A 88 34.43 -9.68 17.70
N LYS A 89 35.55 -9.92 17.01
CA LYS A 89 36.46 -8.87 16.56
C LYS A 89 35.95 -8.28 15.25
N MET A 90 36.27 -7.02 15.02
CA MET A 90 36.08 -6.37 13.73
C MET A 90 37.19 -6.82 12.77
N VAL A 91 36.81 -7.27 11.57
CA VAL A 91 37.73 -7.70 10.51
C VAL A 91 37.38 -7.02 9.20
N PHE A 92 38.41 -6.77 8.39
CA PHE A 92 38.23 -6.20 7.06
C PHE A 92 37.80 -7.29 6.07
N HIS A 93 36.58 -7.18 5.54
CA HIS A 93 36.03 -8.17 4.62
C HIS A 93 36.22 -7.75 3.15
N GLN A 94 37.26 -8.30 2.52
CA GLN A 94 37.65 -7.97 1.15
C GLN A 94 36.49 -8.07 0.13
N PRO A 95 35.63 -9.11 0.14
CA PRO A 95 34.51 -9.20 -0.81
C PRO A 95 33.51 -8.05 -0.68
N THR A 96 33.20 -7.61 0.55
CA THR A 96 32.33 -6.43 0.77
C THR A 96 33.00 -5.18 0.21
N PHE A 97 34.31 -5.03 0.40
CA PHE A 97 35.03 -3.88 -0.13
C PHE A 97 35.05 -3.84 -1.66
N GLU A 98 35.24 -4.97 -2.33
CA GLU A 98 35.16 -5.04 -3.80
C GLU A 98 33.75 -4.71 -4.32
N HIS A 99 32.70 -5.14 -3.61
CA HIS A 99 31.33 -4.73 -3.92
C HIS A 99 31.11 -3.22 -3.77
N ILE A 100 31.61 -2.62 -2.68
CA ILE A 100 31.57 -1.16 -2.50
C ILE A 100 32.29 -0.45 -3.64
N LYS A 101 33.50 -0.89 -4.03
CA LYS A 101 34.22 -0.33 -5.18
C LYS A 101 33.40 -0.41 -6.46
N LYS A 102 32.75 -1.54 -6.72
CA LYS A 102 31.90 -1.72 -7.89
C LYS A 102 30.78 -0.68 -7.92
N LEU A 103 30.03 -0.54 -6.83
CA LEU A 103 28.94 0.45 -6.72
C LEU A 103 29.40 1.89 -6.96
N PHE A 104 30.57 2.26 -6.43
CA PHE A 104 31.14 3.60 -6.63
C PHE A 104 31.65 3.81 -8.05
N SER A 105 32.28 2.79 -8.65
CA SER A 105 32.80 2.83 -10.02
C SER A 105 31.68 2.98 -11.06
N GLU A 106 30.56 2.28 -10.89
CA GLU A 106 29.38 2.40 -11.75
C GLU A 106 28.78 3.82 -11.73
N ARG A 107 28.99 4.54 -10.63
CA ARG A 107 28.52 5.92 -10.42
C ARG A 107 29.62 6.98 -10.63
N HIS A 108 30.80 6.58 -11.11
CA HIS A 108 31.97 7.46 -11.34
C HIS A 108 32.42 8.26 -10.10
N TYR A 109 32.20 7.72 -8.89
CA TYR A 109 32.68 8.35 -7.66
C TYR A 109 33.92 7.63 -7.12
N PRO A 110 34.89 8.36 -6.53
CA PRO A 110 36.00 7.73 -5.81
C PRO A 110 35.50 7.14 -4.48
N VAL A 111 36.08 6.00 -4.09
CA VAL A 111 35.83 5.40 -2.77
C VAL A 111 36.64 6.16 -1.71
N THR A 112 35.99 6.59 -0.64
CA THR A 112 36.65 7.26 0.50
C THR A 112 37.00 6.26 1.62
N ASP A 113 37.88 6.66 2.54
CA ASP A 113 38.21 5.84 3.73
C ASP A 113 36.97 5.57 4.61
N VAL A 114 36.04 6.52 4.67
CA VAL A 114 34.76 6.38 5.37
C VAL A 114 33.92 5.26 4.76
N ASN A 115 33.94 5.10 3.42
CA ASN A 115 33.28 3.98 2.75
C ASN A 115 34.04 2.67 2.96
N ARG A 116 35.37 2.71 3.05
CA ARG A 116 36.20 1.54 3.37
C ARG A 116 35.83 0.94 4.73
N LEU A 117 35.53 1.75 5.74
CA LEU A 117 35.08 1.29 7.06
C LEU A 117 33.77 0.48 7.00
N GLN A 118 32.95 0.63 5.96
CA GLN A 118 31.75 -0.18 5.82
C GLN A 118 32.05 -1.66 5.53
N ALA A 119 33.24 -1.96 5.00
CA ALA A 119 33.75 -3.32 4.82
C ALA A 119 34.40 -3.91 6.07
N GLU A 120 34.59 -3.14 7.15
CA GLU A 120 34.91 -3.70 8.45
C GLU A 120 33.62 -4.26 9.04
N ILE A 121 33.62 -5.55 9.40
CA ILE A 121 32.46 -6.27 9.92
C ILE A 121 32.86 -7.22 11.03
N PRO A 122 31.94 -7.66 11.90
CA PRO A 122 32.24 -8.67 12.91
C PRO A 122 32.62 -10.02 12.28
N GLU A 123 33.74 -10.60 12.70
CA GLU A 123 34.26 -11.89 12.19
C GLU A 123 33.25 -13.04 12.28
N LYS A 124 32.42 -13.03 13.33
CA LYS A 124 31.45 -14.10 13.61
C LYS A 124 30.14 -13.93 12.82
N CYS A 125 30.00 -12.88 12.00
CA CYS A 125 28.82 -12.70 11.17
C CYS A 125 29.01 -13.34 9.79
N ILE A 126 27.90 -13.79 9.21
CA ILE A 126 27.81 -14.08 7.79
C ILE A 126 27.36 -12.78 7.11
N PRO A 127 28.16 -12.20 6.21
CA PRO A 127 27.80 -10.96 5.54
C PRO A 127 26.69 -11.23 4.52
N LEU A 128 25.67 -10.36 4.49
CA LEU A 128 24.62 -10.37 3.47
C LEU A 128 24.94 -9.27 2.45
N VAL A 129 25.11 -9.66 1.19
CA VAL A 129 25.48 -8.73 0.12
C VAL A 129 24.32 -7.77 -0.13
N ASN A 130 24.58 -6.47 -0.07
CA ASN A 130 23.58 -5.44 -0.30
C ASN A 130 23.73 -4.90 -1.74
N PRO A 131 22.94 -5.39 -2.71
CA PRO A 131 23.11 -4.98 -4.12
C PRO A 131 22.80 -3.50 -4.37
N HIS A 132 22.12 -2.82 -3.44
CA HIS A 132 21.63 -1.45 -3.62
C HIS A 132 22.35 -0.42 -2.75
N GLY A 133 23.26 -0.85 -1.88
CA GLY A 133 23.94 0.02 -0.93
C GLY A 133 25.28 -0.51 -0.46
N THR A 134 25.97 0.29 0.34
CA THR A 134 27.37 0.06 0.72
C THR A 134 27.51 -0.68 2.05
N ALA A 135 26.48 -0.61 2.91
CA ALA A 135 26.45 -1.32 4.19
C ALA A 135 25.89 -2.75 3.97
N PRO A 136 26.67 -3.81 4.19
CA PRO A 136 26.14 -5.17 4.11
C PRO A 136 25.17 -5.42 5.27
N GLY A 137 24.21 -6.33 5.06
CA GLY A 137 23.52 -6.94 6.20
C GLY A 137 24.47 -7.88 6.95
N MET A 138 24.17 -8.19 8.21
CA MET A 138 24.99 -9.08 9.03
C MET A 138 24.11 -10.14 9.69
N TRP A 139 24.44 -11.40 9.50
CA TRP A 139 23.72 -12.54 10.05
C TRP A 139 24.55 -13.26 11.11
N PHE A 140 23.99 -13.43 12.31
CA PHE A 140 24.64 -14.08 13.44
C PHE A 140 23.80 -15.27 13.90
N GLU A 141 24.50 -16.31 14.37
CA GLU A 141 23.88 -17.47 15.01
C GLU A 141 24.51 -17.69 16.37
N LYS A 142 23.67 -17.83 17.41
CA LYS A 142 24.10 -18.13 18.77
C LYS A 142 23.08 -19.05 19.42
N GLU A 143 23.51 -20.25 19.82
CA GLU A 143 22.67 -21.21 20.58
C GLU A 143 21.33 -21.53 19.89
N GLY A 144 21.33 -21.68 18.56
CA GLY A 144 20.13 -21.97 17.77
C GLY A 144 19.20 -20.77 17.55
N LYS A 145 19.58 -19.57 18.04
CA LYS A 145 18.92 -18.30 17.76
C LYS A 145 19.64 -17.57 16.62
N ILE A 146 18.86 -16.79 15.87
CA ILE A 146 19.30 -16.06 14.69
C ILE A 146 19.14 -14.57 14.95
N VAL A 147 20.19 -13.79 14.71
CA VAL A 147 20.14 -12.32 14.78
C VAL A 147 20.60 -11.75 13.45
N VAL A 148 19.77 -10.92 12.83
CA VAL A 148 20.06 -10.30 11.53
C VAL A 148 20.04 -8.80 11.69
N SER A 149 21.11 -8.11 11.30
CA SER A 149 21.16 -6.65 11.28
C SER A 149 21.17 -6.13 9.85
N LEU A 150 20.27 -5.20 9.56
CA LEU A 150 20.00 -4.67 8.22
C LEU A 150 20.17 -3.15 8.18
N PRO A 151 20.46 -2.57 7.00
CA PRO A 151 20.50 -1.11 6.82
C PRO A 151 19.17 -0.45 7.19
N GLY A 152 19.20 0.83 7.56
CA GLY A 152 18.00 1.64 7.81
C GLY A 152 17.33 2.17 6.54
N VAL A 153 18.05 2.19 5.41
CA VAL A 153 17.53 2.69 4.14
C VAL A 153 16.47 1.71 3.59
N PRO A 154 15.22 2.15 3.34
CA PRO A 154 14.11 1.23 3.06
C PRO A 154 14.33 0.29 1.89
N PHE A 155 14.83 0.76 0.74
CA PHE A 155 15.00 -0.11 -0.43
C PHE A 155 16.12 -1.14 -0.26
N GLU A 156 17.19 -0.80 0.47
CA GLU A 156 18.28 -1.73 0.79
C GLU A 156 17.80 -2.83 1.73
N MET A 157 17.10 -2.44 2.81
CA MET A 157 16.51 -3.36 3.77
C MET A 157 15.51 -4.32 3.10
N LYS A 158 14.64 -3.78 2.22
CA LYS A 158 13.63 -4.57 1.50
C LYS A 158 14.25 -5.67 0.65
N SER A 159 15.29 -5.35 -0.13
CA SER A 159 16.00 -6.33 -0.95
C SER A 159 16.67 -7.39 -0.06
N LEU A 160 17.39 -6.99 0.99
CA LEU A 160 18.04 -7.96 1.88
C LEU A 160 17.03 -8.91 2.56
N ILE A 161 15.86 -8.42 2.98
CA ILE A 161 14.80 -9.27 3.55
C ILE A 161 14.31 -10.32 2.55
N THR A 162 14.01 -9.87 1.33
CA THR A 162 13.38 -10.71 0.29
C THR A 162 14.36 -11.68 -0.35
N ASP A 163 15.57 -11.22 -0.65
CA ASP A 163 16.56 -11.94 -1.45
C ASP A 163 17.48 -12.82 -0.58
N GLU A 164 17.75 -12.42 0.68
CA GLU A 164 18.72 -13.10 1.55
C GLU A 164 18.08 -13.69 2.81
N VAL A 165 17.39 -12.87 3.60
CA VAL A 165 16.95 -13.27 4.96
C VAL A 165 15.86 -14.35 4.90
N ILE A 166 14.77 -14.10 4.19
CA ILE A 166 13.63 -15.02 4.11
C ILE A 166 14.03 -16.37 3.49
N PRO A 167 14.76 -16.43 2.35
CA PRO A 167 15.21 -17.70 1.79
C PRO A 167 16.06 -18.53 2.76
N ARG A 168 16.99 -17.89 3.49
CA ARG A 168 17.83 -18.56 4.49
C ARG A 168 17.03 -19.06 5.68
N LEU A 169 16.05 -18.28 6.17
CA LEU A 169 15.16 -18.71 7.26
C LEU A 169 14.34 -19.94 6.86
N LYS A 170 13.79 -19.97 5.63
CA LYS A 170 13.04 -21.12 5.10
C LYS A 170 13.89 -22.38 4.98
N GLN A 171 15.18 -22.25 4.69
CA GLN A 171 16.10 -23.39 4.63
C GLN A 171 16.46 -23.93 6.02
N LYS A 172 16.55 -23.07 7.03
CA LYS A 172 17.01 -23.43 8.39
C LYS A 172 15.90 -23.85 9.33
N LEU A 173 14.67 -23.36 9.12
CA LEU A 173 13.58 -23.52 10.06
C LEU A 173 12.37 -24.15 9.37
N ALA A 174 11.71 -25.08 10.06
CA ALA A 174 10.39 -25.57 9.68
C ALA A 174 9.35 -24.47 10.01
N LEU A 175 9.16 -23.56 9.06
CA LEU A 175 8.17 -22.50 9.17
C LEU A 175 6.79 -23.09 8.78
N GLY A 176 5.77 -22.82 9.59
CA GLY A 176 4.39 -23.14 9.22
C GLY A 176 3.97 -22.31 8.00
N THR A 177 3.03 -22.81 7.20
CA THR A 177 2.52 -22.05 6.06
C THR A 177 1.32 -21.23 6.51
N ILE A 178 1.36 -19.92 6.26
CA ILE A 178 0.21 -19.03 6.42
C ILE A 178 -0.12 -18.50 5.04
N TYR A 179 -1.33 -18.80 4.58
CA TYR A 179 -1.86 -18.22 3.36
C TYR A 179 -2.86 -17.14 3.73
N HIS A 180 -2.80 -16.00 3.03
CA HIS A 180 -3.78 -14.94 3.15
C HIS A 180 -4.26 -14.52 1.78
N LYS A 181 -5.53 -14.12 1.71
CA LYS A 181 -6.11 -13.47 0.55
C LYS A 181 -6.96 -12.32 1.01
N THR A 182 -6.83 -11.18 0.33
CA THR A 182 -7.56 -9.97 0.72
C THR A 182 -8.62 -9.64 -0.31
N THR A 183 -9.90 -9.67 0.06
CA THR A 183 -10.98 -9.20 -0.80
C THR A 183 -11.10 -7.68 -0.69
N MET A 184 -11.06 -6.99 -1.82
CA MET A 184 -11.11 -5.53 -1.89
C MET A 184 -12.55 -5.08 -2.15
N THR A 185 -13.14 -4.32 -1.22
CA THR A 185 -14.54 -3.89 -1.32
C THR A 185 -14.71 -2.37 -1.38
N HIS A 186 -15.75 -1.90 -2.06
CA HIS A 186 -16.16 -0.50 -2.13
C HIS A 186 -17.69 -0.38 -2.12
N GLY A 187 -18.20 0.74 -1.61
CA GLY A 187 -19.62 1.10 -1.67
C GLY A 187 -20.39 0.87 -0.36
N MET A 188 -19.78 0.21 0.62
CA MET A 188 -20.38 -0.05 1.94
C MET A 188 -19.37 0.20 3.06
N GLY A 189 -19.85 0.71 4.20
CA GLY A 189 -19.04 0.90 5.41
C GLY A 189 -18.84 -0.41 6.17
N GLU A 190 -17.85 -0.43 7.08
CA GLU A 190 -17.44 -1.63 7.81
C GLU A 190 -18.58 -2.30 8.60
N SER A 191 -19.31 -1.55 9.43
CA SER A 191 -20.37 -2.12 10.27
C SER A 191 -21.49 -2.75 9.45
N ALA A 192 -21.93 -2.08 8.38
CA ALA A 192 -22.96 -2.62 7.48
C ALA A 192 -22.46 -3.83 6.69
N LEU A 193 -21.17 -3.84 6.30
CA LEU A 193 -20.57 -4.98 5.62
C LEU A 193 -20.47 -6.18 6.55
N ALA A 194 -20.07 -5.97 7.81
CA ALA A 194 -19.97 -7.02 8.82
C ALA A 194 -21.34 -7.64 9.13
N GLU A 195 -22.38 -6.82 9.24
CA GLU A 195 -23.76 -7.30 9.38
C GLU A 195 -24.22 -8.11 8.16
N LEU A 196 -23.89 -7.65 6.95
CA LEU A 196 -24.28 -8.33 5.71
C LEU A 196 -23.61 -9.70 5.53
N ILE A 197 -22.40 -9.89 6.06
CA ILE A 197 -21.63 -11.14 5.90
C ILE A 197 -21.55 -11.99 7.17
N SER A 198 -22.33 -11.65 8.21
CA SER A 198 -22.23 -12.26 9.54
C SER A 198 -22.43 -13.78 9.54
N ASP A 199 -23.39 -14.27 8.77
CA ASP A 199 -23.69 -15.70 8.68
C ASP A 199 -22.55 -16.48 8.02
N TRP A 200 -21.96 -15.89 6.98
CA TRP A 200 -20.79 -16.44 6.30
C TRP A 200 -19.55 -16.41 7.20
N GLU A 201 -19.32 -15.31 7.91
CA GLU A 201 -18.20 -15.15 8.85
C GLU A 201 -18.31 -16.17 10.00
N SER A 202 -19.52 -16.38 10.54
CA SER A 202 -19.78 -17.34 11.62
C SER A 202 -19.62 -18.80 11.18
N ALA A 203 -19.72 -19.07 9.87
CA ALA A 203 -19.56 -20.40 9.28
C ALA A 203 -18.09 -20.70 8.89
N LEU A 204 -17.16 -19.76 9.08
CA LEU A 204 -15.75 -19.98 8.76
C LEU A 204 -15.14 -21.06 9.68
N PRO A 205 -14.25 -21.94 9.16
CA PRO A 205 -13.53 -22.89 9.99
C PRO A 205 -12.69 -22.19 11.07
N GLU A 206 -12.53 -22.80 12.25
CA GLU A 206 -11.70 -22.23 13.35
C GLU A 206 -10.24 -21.95 12.96
N THR A 207 -9.74 -22.64 11.94
CA THR A 207 -8.39 -22.44 11.38
C THR A 207 -8.28 -21.19 10.50
N MET A 208 -9.39 -20.57 10.13
CA MET A 208 -9.47 -19.39 9.29
C MET A 208 -9.89 -18.18 10.10
N LYS A 209 -9.21 -17.04 9.89
CA LYS A 209 -9.50 -15.78 10.55
C LYS A 209 -9.79 -14.69 9.52
N LEU A 210 -10.91 -14.01 9.72
CA LEU A 210 -11.24 -12.80 8.99
C LEU A 210 -10.75 -11.57 9.76
N ALA A 211 -10.18 -10.61 9.05
CA ALA A 211 -9.86 -9.28 9.58
C ALA A 211 -10.41 -8.18 8.66
N TYR A 212 -11.03 -7.17 9.27
CA TYR A 212 -11.48 -5.96 8.61
C TYR A 212 -10.37 -4.91 8.68
N LEU A 213 -9.94 -4.39 7.53
CA LEU A 213 -8.89 -3.37 7.45
C LEU A 213 -9.46 -2.15 6.71
N PRO A 214 -10.13 -1.22 7.42
CA PRO A 214 -10.79 -0.08 6.81
C PRO A 214 -9.79 0.98 6.34
N GLN A 215 -10.09 1.58 5.19
CA GLN A 215 -9.43 2.77 4.65
C GLN A 215 -10.49 3.74 4.10
N PRO A 216 -10.19 5.03 3.90
CA PRO A 216 -11.14 5.96 3.30
C PRO A 216 -11.63 5.47 1.93
N GLY A 217 -12.88 5.01 1.89
CA GLY A 217 -13.54 4.51 0.68
C GLY A 217 -13.30 3.03 0.36
N ILE A 218 -12.55 2.27 1.15
CA ILE A 218 -12.29 0.84 0.90
C ILE A 218 -12.37 0.09 2.23
N VAL A 219 -13.07 -1.05 2.26
CA VAL A 219 -12.95 -2.01 3.35
C VAL A 219 -12.27 -3.25 2.79
N ARG A 220 -11.09 -3.59 3.31
CA ARG A 220 -10.37 -4.80 2.91
C ARG A 220 -10.73 -5.94 3.87
N LEU A 221 -11.16 -7.07 3.32
CA LEU A 221 -11.50 -8.27 4.07
C LEU A 221 -10.38 -9.28 3.89
N ARG A 222 -9.51 -9.44 4.90
CA ARG A 222 -8.39 -10.38 4.83
C ARG A 222 -8.76 -11.70 5.48
N LEU A 223 -8.82 -12.76 4.68
CA LEU A 223 -8.89 -14.13 5.17
C LEU A 223 -7.48 -14.68 5.33
N SER A 224 -7.18 -15.24 6.50
CA SER A 224 -5.90 -15.88 6.81
C SER A 224 -6.15 -17.31 7.28
N VAL A 225 -5.37 -18.27 6.77
CA VAL A 225 -5.44 -19.67 7.18
C VAL A 225 -4.03 -20.20 7.43
N SER A 226 -3.87 -20.98 8.49
CA SER A 226 -2.58 -21.58 8.87
C SER A 226 -2.62 -23.11 8.68
N GLY A 227 -1.54 -23.70 8.18
CA GLY A 227 -1.39 -25.15 8.09
C GLY A 227 -0.08 -25.60 7.44
N ASP A 228 -0.03 -26.88 7.07
CA ASP A 228 1.23 -27.54 6.64
C ASP A 228 1.39 -27.64 5.11
N GLN A 229 0.33 -27.40 4.32
CA GLN A 229 0.35 -27.56 2.85
C GLN A 229 -0.25 -26.35 2.13
N ASP A 230 0.60 -25.55 1.48
CA ASP A 230 0.24 -24.29 0.80
C ASP A 230 -0.91 -24.43 -0.22
N SER A 231 -0.89 -25.47 -1.05
CA SER A 231 -1.91 -25.65 -2.10
C SER A 231 -3.32 -25.86 -1.54
N LYS A 232 -3.46 -26.65 -0.46
CA LYS A 232 -4.74 -26.88 0.21
C LYS A 232 -5.25 -25.64 0.94
N LEU A 233 -4.33 -24.88 1.53
CA LEU A 233 -4.66 -23.62 2.21
C LEU A 233 -5.22 -22.61 1.20
N LYS A 234 -4.56 -22.47 0.04
CA LYS A 234 -5.01 -21.61 -1.04
C LYS A 234 -6.39 -22.01 -1.56
N GLU A 235 -6.63 -23.29 -1.84
CA GLU A 235 -7.92 -23.79 -2.31
C GLU A 235 -9.06 -23.50 -1.31
N ALA A 236 -8.81 -23.71 -0.01
CA ALA A 236 -9.78 -23.41 1.04
C ALA A 236 -10.15 -21.92 1.10
N VAL A 237 -9.16 -21.04 0.97
CA VAL A 237 -9.39 -19.57 0.97
C VAL A 237 -10.10 -19.14 -0.32
N ASP A 238 -9.70 -19.67 -1.46
CA ASP A 238 -10.33 -19.36 -2.75
C ASP A 238 -11.80 -19.78 -2.77
N GLU A 239 -12.16 -20.90 -2.16
CA GLU A 239 -13.55 -21.32 -1.99
C GLU A 239 -14.36 -20.32 -1.15
N GLN A 240 -13.81 -19.88 -0.02
CA GLN A 240 -14.47 -18.88 0.82
C GLN A 240 -14.62 -17.53 0.10
N CYS A 241 -13.63 -17.13 -0.70
CA CYS A 241 -13.74 -15.95 -1.56
C CYS A 241 -14.82 -16.09 -2.64
N ARG A 242 -15.04 -17.30 -3.20
CA ARG A 242 -16.13 -17.56 -4.15
C ARG A 242 -17.50 -17.42 -3.47
N GLN A 243 -17.68 -18.01 -2.31
CA GLN A 243 -18.92 -17.89 -1.53
C GLN A 243 -19.20 -16.42 -1.19
N LEU A 244 -18.19 -15.70 -0.69
CA LEU A 244 -18.32 -14.27 -0.42
C LEU A 244 -18.72 -13.47 -1.68
N SER A 245 -18.18 -13.82 -2.85
CA SER A 245 -18.54 -13.16 -4.11
C SER A 245 -19.99 -13.37 -4.53
N THR A 246 -20.65 -14.43 -4.08
CA THR A 246 -22.10 -14.61 -4.29
C THR A 246 -22.96 -13.78 -3.34
N ILE A 247 -22.44 -13.45 -2.15
CA ILE A 247 -23.14 -12.67 -1.13
C ILE A 247 -23.03 -11.16 -1.43
N ILE A 248 -21.84 -10.70 -1.83
CA ILE A 248 -21.54 -9.28 -2.07
C ILE A 248 -20.95 -8.99 -3.47
N PRO A 249 -21.56 -9.47 -4.56
CA PRO A 249 -20.98 -9.46 -5.91
C PRO A 249 -20.60 -8.06 -6.41
N ASP A 250 -21.36 -7.04 -6.02
CA ASP A 250 -21.17 -5.67 -6.49
C ASP A 250 -20.29 -4.83 -5.56
N LEU A 251 -20.01 -5.30 -4.35
CA LEU A 251 -19.08 -4.62 -3.45
C LEU A 251 -17.63 -5.01 -3.75
N ILE A 252 -17.39 -6.25 -4.19
CA ILE A 252 -16.05 -6.72 -4.54
C ILE A 252 -15.61 -6.11 -5.86
N PHE A 253 -14.47 -5.42 -5.85
CA PHE A 253 -13.85 -4.90 -7.07
C PHE A 253 -12.55 -5.62 -7.45
N GLY A 254 -11.89 -6.30 -6.51
CA GLY A 254 -10.64 -6.99 -6.77
C GLY A 254 -10.14 -7.80 -5.58
N TYR A 255 -8.97 -8.37 -5.73
CA TYR A 255 -8.29 -9.14 -4.69
C TYR A 255 -6.86 -8.64 -4.49
N ASP A 256 -6.36 -8.85 -3.27
CA ASP A 256 -5.01 -8.60 -2.80
C ASP A 256 -4.59 -7.12 -2.90
N ASP A 257 -3.76 -6.80 -3.89
CA ASP A 257 -3.21 -5.46 -4.09
C ASP A 257 -3.80 -4.75 -5.32
N LEU A 258 -4.80 -5.35 -5.97
CA LEU A 258 -5.51 -4.72 -7.09
C LEU A 258 -6.21 -3.43 -6.62
N THR A 259 -5.95 -2.36 -7.35
CA THR A 259 -6.57 -1.05 -7.13
C THR A 259 -7.81 -0.87 -8.00
N MET A 260 -8.72 0.04 -7.61
CA MET A 260 -9.96 0.29 -8.37
C MET A 260 -9.66 0.83 -9.78
N GLU A 261 -8.70 1.73 -9.87
CA GLU A 261 -8.20 2.34 -11.09
C GLU A 261 -7.56 1.30 -12.03
N GLU A 262 -6.84 0.31 -11.50
CA GLU A 262 -6.31 -0.80 -12.29
C GLU A 262 -7.41 -1.70 -12.84
N VAL A 263 -8.41 -2.03 -12.02
CA VAL A 263 -9.57 -2.84 -12.44
C VAL A 263 -10.36 -2.15 -13.56
N VAL A 264 -10.67 -0.86 -13.40
CA VAL A 264 -11.35 -0.07 -14.44
C VAL A 264 -10.50 0.02 -15.70
N GLY A 265 -9.19 0.28 -15.57
CA GLY A 265 -8.27 0.33 -16.70
C GLY A 265 -8.23 -0.99 -17.48
N ASN A 266 -8.24 -2.13 -16.78
CA ASN A 266 -8.27 -3.44 -17.41
C ASN A 266 -9.59 -3.71 -18.16
N TYR A 267 -10.74 -3.31 -17.61
CA TYR A 267 -12.02 -3.42 -18.32
C TYR A 267 -12.06 -2.56 -19.58
N LEU A 268 -11.56 -1.32 -19.51
CA LEU A 268 -11.51 -0.41 -20.67
C LEU A 268 -10.56 -0.94 -21.75
N LYS A 269 -9.35 -1.40 -21.38
CA LYS A 269 -8.41 -2.01 -22.33
C LYS A 269 -9.02 -3.24 -23.02
N LYS A 270 -9.64 -4.14 -22.25
CA LYS A 270 -10.23 -5.39 -22.76
C LYS A 270 -11.39 -5.12 -23.73
N SER A 271 -12.17 -4.07 -23.49
CA SER A 271 -13.30 -3.68 -24.34
C SER A 271 -12.92 -2.66 -25.43
N HIS A 272 -11.66 -2.26 -25.54
CA HIS A 272 -11.19 -1.18 -26.41
C HIS A 272 -11.97 0.14 -26.24
N LYS A 273 -12.43 0.41 -25.02
CA LYS A 273 -13.19 1.61 -24.67
C LYS A 273 -12.30 2.66 -24.03
N THR A 274 -12.74 3.91 -24.13
CA THR A 274 -11.98 5.08 -23.71
C THR A 274 -12.73 5.90 -22.65
N LEU A 275 -11.96 6.61 -21.82
CA LEU A 275 -12.45 7.37 -20.67
C LEU A 275 -11.87 8.80 -20.69
N SER A 276 -12.70 9.78 -20.35
CA SER A 276 -12.27 11.13 -19.98
C SER A 276 -12.84 11.55 -18.62
N ALA A 277 -12.37 12.67 -18.07
CA ALA A 277 -12.88 13.19 -16.81
C ALA A 277 -13.13 14.71 -16.80
N ALA A 278 -14.04 15.16 -15.93
CA ALA A 278 -14.25 16.54 -15.52
C ALA A 278 -14.20 16.64 -13.99
N GLU A 279 -13.24 17.39 -13.46
CA GLU A 279 -12.97 17.44 -12.02
C GLU A 279 -13.15 18.85 -11.47
N SER A 280 -13.92 18.97 -10.39
CA SER A 280 -13.95 20.18 -9.57
C SER A 280 -13.31 19.91 -8.21
N CYS A 281 -14.05 19.35 -7.25
CA CYS A 281 -13.57 19.24 -5.86
C CYS A 281 -12.42 18.25 -5.66
N THR A 282 -12.17 17.34 -6.60
CA THR A 282 -11.03 16.41 -6.59
C THR A 282 -9.73 17.02 -7.11
N GLY A 283 -9.79 18.15 -7.82
CA GLY A 283 -8.60 18.92 -8.22
C GLY A 283 -7.60 18.15 -9.08
N GLY A 284 -8.02 17.16 -9.87
CA GLY A 284 -7.13 16.31 -10.66
C GLY A 284 -6.81 14.95 -10.03
N TYR A 285 -7.29 14.68 -8.81
CA TYR A 285 -7.01 13.43 -8.12
C TYR A 285 -7.57 12.19 -8.83
N LEU A 286 -8.74 12.27 -9.47
CA LEU A 286 -9.27 11.15 -10.27
C LEU A 286 -8.33 10.85 -11.45
N SER A 287 -7.90 11.90 -12.15
CA SER A 287 -6.92 11.76 -13.24
C SER A 287 -5.59 11.19 -12.76
N HIS A 288 -5.13 11.60 -11.57
CA HIS A 288 -3.92 11.06 -10.97
C HIS A 288 -4.04 9.55 -10.71
N LEU A 289 -5.15 9.08 -10.12
CA LEU A 289 -5.38 7.65 -9.92
C LEU A 289 -5.33 6.88 -11.25
N ILE A 290 -6.07 7.35 -12.26
CA ILE A 290 -6.11 6.70 -13.58
C ILE A 290 -4.73 6.66 -14.23
N THR A 291 -3.99 7.77 -14.19
CA THR A 291 -2.67 7.89 -14.85
C THR A 291 -1.52 7.25 -14.08
N SER A 292 -1.72 6.94 -12.79
CA SER A 292 -0.76 6.16 -11.99
C SER A 292 -0.57 4.74 -12.51
N ILE A 293 -1.54 4.21 -13.28
CA ILE A 293 -1.47 2.89 -13.88
C ILE A 293 -0.67 2.92 -15.18
N PRO A 294 0.42 2.14 -15.31
CA PRO A 294 1.17 2.04 -16.55
C PRO A 294 0.29 1.63 -17.75
N GLY A 295 0.51 2.29 -18.89
CA GLY A 295 -0.27 2.08 -20.11
C GLY A 295 -1.67 2.72 -20.08
N SER A 296 -1.95 3.61 -19.13
CA SER A 296 -3.21 4.37 -19.05
C SER A 296 -3.53 5.19 -20.29
N SER A 297 -2.51 5.61 -21.06
CA SER A 297 -2.67 6.30 -22.34
C SER A 297 -3.44 5.50 -23.41
N ALA A 298 -3.57 4.18 -23.24
CA ALA A 298 -4.36 3.35 -24.16
C ALA A 298 -5.86 3.57 -24.03
N TYR A 299 -6.35 4.03 -22.88
CA TYR A 299 -7.79 4.20 -22.62
C TYR A 299 -8.16 5.58 -22.05
N PHE A 300 -7.26 6.30 -21.40
CA PHE A 300 -7.56 7.61 -20.83
C PHE A 300 -7.22 8.75 -21.80
N LYS A 301 -8.24 9.48 -22.26
CA LYS A 301 -8.11 10.56 -23.25
C LYS A 301 -7.70 11.89 -22.64
N GLY A 302 -7.93 12.09 -21.35
CA GLY A 302 -7.59 13.31 -20.65
C GLY A 302 -8.67 13.76 -19.67
N SER A 303 -8.45 14.93 -19.07
CA SER A 303 -9.34 15.52 -18.09
C SER A 303 -9.35 17.04 -18.18
N VAL A 304 -10.46 17.63 -17.74
CA VAL A 304 -10.56 19.06 -17.46
C VAL A 304 -10.75 19.26 -15.96
N VAL A 305 -9.83 20.00 -15.34
CA VAL A 305 -10.02 20.47 -13.95
C VAL A 305 -10.76 21.81 -13.99
N SER A 306 -12.09 21.77 -13.99
CA SER A 306 -12.97 22.94 -14.04
C SER A 306 -13.28 23.47 -12.63
N TYR A 307 -12.25 24.00 -11.95
CA TYR A 307 -12.34 24.37 -10.53
C TYR A 307 -13.24 25.59 -10.26
N THR A 308 -13.36 26.51 -11.23
CA THR A 308 -14.23 27.69 -11.15
C THR A 308 -15.52 27.50 -11.96
N ASN A 309 -16.54 28.34 -11.72
CA ASN A 309 -17.77 28.33 -12.53
C ASN A 309 -17.50 28.74 -13.98
N GLU A 310 -16.62 29.73 -14.19
CA GLU A 310 -16.13 30.15 -15.50
C GLU A 310 -15.51 28.97 -16.26
N ALA A 311 -14.58 28.23 -15.63
CA ALA A 311 -13.96 27.07 -16.26
C ALA A 311 -14.96 25.95 -16.60
N LYS A 312 -16.04 25.79 -15.82
CA LYS A 312 -17.13 24.86 -16.16
C LYS A 312 -17.86 25.30 -17.43
N GLY A 313 -18.13 26.60 -17.57
CA GLY A 313 -18.74 27.16 -18.79
C GLY A 313 -17.82 27.05 -20.00
N GLU A 314 -16.61 27.60 -19.91
CA GLU A 314 -15.70 27.74 -21.07
C GLU A 314 -15.14 26.41 -21.57
N LEU A 315 -14.75 25.51 -20.67
CA LEU A 315 -14.02 24.30 -21.05
C LEU A 315 -14.95 23.11 -21.30
N LEU A 316 -16.09 23.07 -20.61
CA LEU A 316 -17.04 21.94 -20.63
C LEU A 316 -18.43 22.33 -21.17
N GLY A 317 -18.69 23.60 -21.46
CA GLY A 317 -19.98 24.04 -21.99
C GLY A 317 -21.13 23.96 -20.99
N VAL A 318 -20.85 23.99 -19.68
CA VAL A 318 -21.90 23.99 -18.65
C VAL A 318 -22.69 25.30 -18.73
N PRO A 319 -24.03 25.26 -18.96
CA PRO A 319 -24.83 26.47 -19.06
C PRO A 319 -24.80 27.30 -17.77
N GLU A 320 -24.55 28.61 -17.90
CA GLU A 320 -24.51 29.52 -16.76
C GLU A 320 -25.82 29.51 -15.97
N GLN A 321 -26.97 29.39 -16.66
CA GLN A 321 -28.28 29.34 -16.01
C GLN A 321 -28.44 28.11 -15.10
N GLN A 322 -27.80 26.97 -15.41
CA GLN A 322 -27.83 25.80 -14.53
C GLN A 322 -27.06 26.06 -13.23
N ILE A 323 -25.89 26.70 -13.33
CA ILE A 323 -25.07 27.06 -12.17
C ILE A 323 -25.82 28.08 -11.28
N ILE A 324 -26.46 29.09 -11.87
CA ILE A 324 -27.24 30.10 -11.13
C ILE A 324 -28.43 29.45 -10.41
N LYS A 325 -29.18 28.58 -11.09
CA LYS A 325 -30.42 28.02 -10.56
C LYS A 325 -30.19 26.90 -9.54
N HIS A 326 -29.20 26.02 -9.78
CA HIS A 326 -29.02 24.79 -9.00
C HIS A 326 -27.76 24.82 -8.11
N GLY A 327 -26.85 25.78 -8.35
CA GLY A 327 -25.53 25.85 -7.74
C GLY A 327 -24.52 24.89 -8.39
N ALA A 328 -23.22 25.16 -8.24
CA ALA A 328 -22.17 24.34 -8.85
C ALA A 328 -22.16 22.88 -8.36
N VAL A 329 -22.68 22.62 -7.16
CA VAL A 329 -22.80 21.28 -6.56
C VAL A 329 -24.26 20.84 -6.69
N SER A 330 -24.60 20.31 -7.86
CA SER A 330 -25.92 19.79 -8.18
C SER A 330 -25.81 18.63 -9.18
N GLN A 331 -26.91 17.90 -9.34
CA GLN A 331 -27.02 16.84 -10.34
C GLN A 331 -26.80 17.41 -11.75
N GLU A 332 -27.51 18.48 -12.09
CA GLU A 332 -27.53 19.09 -13.42
C GLU A 332 -26.14 19.58 -13.84
N VAL A 333 -25.40 20.21 -12.92
CA VAL A 333 -24.04 20.68 -13.20
C VAL A 333 -23.08 19.50 -13.37
N ALA A 334 -23.18 18.46 -12.55
CA ALA A 334 -22.33 17.27 -12.69
C ALA A 334 -22.60 16.53 -14.02
N GLU A 335 -23.86 16.38 -14.41
CA GLU A 335 -24.24 15.75 -15.69
C GLU A 335 -23.76 16.58 -16.90
N SER A 336 -23.94 17.91 -16.87
CA SER A 336 -23.41 18.80 -17.92
C SER A 336 -21.88 18.76 -17.99
N MET A 337 -21.19 18.68 -16.86
CA MET A 337 -19.73 18.48 -16.84
C MET A 337 -19.32 17.15 -17.48
N ALA A 338 -20.05 16.06 -17.22
CA ALA A 338 -19.74 14.75 -17.79
C ALA A 338 -19.96 14.74 -19.31
N LEU A 339 -21.07 15.29 -19.80
CA LEU A 339 -21.33 15.47 -21.22
C LEU A 339 -20.28 16.35 -21.90
N GLY A 340 -19.91 17.46 -21.26
CA GLY A 340 -18.87 18.36 -21.73
C GLY A 340 -17.55 17.64 -21.95
N ALA A 341 -17.13 16.80 -20.98
CA ALA A 341 -15.91 16.01 -21.10
C ALA A 341 -16.04 14.93 -22.19
N LEU A 342 -17.16 14.21 -22.25
CA LEU A 342 -17.42 13.18 -23.26
C LEU A 342 -17.26 13.75 -24.68
N ASN A 343 -17.90 14.90 -24.93
CA ASN A 343 -17.85 15.57 -26.23
C ASN A 343 -16.45 16.13 -26.54
N ARG A 344 -15.83 16.81 -25.56
CA ARG A 344 -14.52 17.45 -25.73
C ARG A 344 -13.42 16.46 -26.09
N PHE A 345 -13.42 15.29 -25.44
CA PHE A 345 -12.38 14.29 -25.64
C PHE A 345 -12.78 13.18 -26.62
N SER A 346 -14.05 13.16 -27.07
CA SER A 346 -14.60 12.12 -27.93
C SER A 346 -14.31 10.72 -27.36
N SER A 347 -14.51 10.55 -26.06
CA SER A 347 -14.35 9.27 -25.37
C SER A 347 -15.66 8.46 -25.34
N ASP A 348 -15.57 7.17 -25.07
CA ASP A 348 -16.76 6.32 -24.91
C ASP A 348 -17.49 6.59 -23.57
N TYR A 349 -16.71 6.90 -22.53
CA TYR A 349 -17.20 7.24 -21.20
C TYR A 349 -16.59 8.54 -20.69
N ALA A 350 -17.33 9.26 -19.86
CA ALA A 350 -16.84 10.43 -19.14
C ALA A 350 -17.35 10.46 -17.70
N LEU A 351 -16.44 10.65 -16.76
CA LEU A 351 -16.77 10.85 -15.34
C LEU A 351 -16.71 12.34 -15.00
N ALA A 352 -17.66 12.82 -14.20
CA ALA A 352 -17.62 14.17 -13.63
C ALA A 352 -17.85 14.17 -12.13
N ILE A 353 -17.11 15.03 -11.42
CA ILE A 353 -17.22 15.18 -9.96
C ILE A 353 -17.34 16.65 -9.59
N SER A 354 -18.46 17.00 -8.94
CA SER A 354 -18.69 18.31 -8.34
C SER A 354 -19.19 18.18 -6.91
N GLY A 355 -18.53 18.84 -5.95
CA GLY A 355 -18.84 18.65 -4.53
C GLY A 355 -18.16 19.64 -3.60
N ILE A 356 -18.42 19.49 -2.31
CA ILE A 356 -17.89 20.33 -1.24
C ILE A 356 -16.91 19.48 -0.42
N ALA A 357 -15.62 19.58 -0.72
CA ALA A 357 -14.63 18.75 -0.04
C ALA A 357 -14.40 19.17 1.43
N GLY A 358 -14.58 20.45 1.77
CA GLY A 358 -14.32 21.00 3.11
C GLY A 358 -12.91 21.60 3.28
N PRO A 359 -12.60 22.21 4.44
CA PRO A 359 -13.50 22.32 5.60
C PRO A 359 -14.62 23.36 5.43
N ASP A 360 -14.46 24.31 4.50
CA ASP A 360 -15.44 25.36 4.23
C ASP A 360 -16.31 25.05 3.00
N GLY A 361 -17.30 25.92 2.75
CA GLY A 361 -18.15 25.90 1.55
C GLY A 361 -19.43 25.08 1.67
N GLY A 362 -19.65 24.44 2.83
CA GLY A 362 -20.92 23.77 3.16
C GLY A 362 -22.03 24.74 3.52
N THR A 363 -23.27 24.33 3.27
CA THR A 363 -24.50 24.97 3.78
C THR A 363 -25.33 23.93 4.55
N PRO A 364 -26.36 24.32 5.33
CA PRO A 364 -27.25 23.35 5.97
C PRO A 364 -27.89 22.36 4.99
N ASP A 365 -28.24 22.82 3.78
CA ASP A 365 -28.85 21.98 2.74
C ASP A 365 -27.82 21.14 1.95
N LYS A 366 -26.57 21.63 1.87
CA LYS A 366 -25.46 20.98 1.16
C LYS A 366 -24.22 21.03 2.06
N PRO A 367 -24.15 20.20 3.12
CA PRO A 367 -23.03 20.22 4.05
C PRO A 367 -21.74 19.79 3.37
N VAL A 368 -20.61 20.01 4.05
CA VAL A 368 -19.32 19.45 3.66
C VAL A 368 -19.46 17.93 3.47
N GLY A 369 -18.77 17.41 2.45
CA GLY A 369 -18.89 16.01 2.05
C GLY A 369 -20.04 15.74 1.08
N THR A 370 -20.87 16.73 0.73
CA THR A 370 -21.88 16.61 -0.34
C THR A 370 -21.20 16.61 -1.71
N VAL A 371 -21.34 15.52 -2.47
CA VAL A 371 -20.69 15.35 -3.77
C VAL A 371 -21.66 14.70 -4.76
N TRP A 372 -21.82 15.33 -5.93
CA TRP A 372 -22.45 14.75 -7.09
C TRP A 372 -21.40 14.15 -8.03
N ILE A 373 -21.65 12.92 -8.45
CA ILE A 373 -20.83 12.21 -9.42
C ILE A 373 -21.71 11.80 -10.59
N ALA A 374 -21.28 12.07 -11.81
CA ALA A 374 -21.97 11.67 -13.03
C ALA A 374 -21.07 10.80 -13.92
N LEU A 375 -21.69 9.87 -14.62
CA LEU A 375 -21.10 9.02 -15.66
C LEU A 375 -21.93 9.19 -16.94
N ALA A 376 -21.30 9.73 -17.99
CA ALA A 376 -21.91 9.88 -19.31
C ALA A 376 -21.31 8.87 -20.30
N SER A 377 -22.12 8.42 -21.24
CA SER A 377 -21.76 7.58 -22.38
C SER A 377 -22.68 7.87 -23.57
N SER A 378 -22.49 7.19 -24.70
CA SER A 378 -23.42 7.27 -25.84
C SER A 378 -24.86 6.87 -25.51
N ASP A 379 -25.03 6.02 -24.49
CA ASP A 379 -26.32 5.39 -24.20
C ASP A 379 -27.13 6.16 -23.15
N GLY A 380 -26.52 7.18 -22.54
CA GLY A 380 -27.14 8.02 -21.54
C GLY A 380 -26.19 8.46 -20.44
N ILE A 381 -26.78 9.07 -19.42
CA ILE A 381 -26.08 9.64 -18.28
C ILE A 381 -26.70 9.06 -17.01
N THR A 382 -25.85 8.67 -16.06
CA THR A 382 -26.27 8.32 -14.71
C THR A 382 -25.53 9.19 -13.71
N SER A 383 -26.20 9.58 -12.64
CA SER A 383 -25.61 10.42 -11.59
C SER A 383 -26.05 9.96 -10.21
N ARG A 384 -25.21 10.21 -9.20
CA ARG A 384 -25.49 9.86 -7.81
C ARG A 384 -24.99 10.96 -6.87
N LEU A 385 -25.79 11.22 -5.84
CA LEU A 385 -25.43 12.05 -4.70
C LEU A 385 -24.79 11.20 -3.61
N PHE A 386 -23.66 11.69 -3.09
CA PHE A 386 -22.97 11.11 -1.96
C PHE A 386 -22.86 12.12 -0.82
N HIS A 387 -23.01 11.62 0.40
CA HIS A 387 -22.72 12.34 1.63
C HIS A 387 -21.56 11.66 2.34
N TYR A 388 -20.42 12.34 2.38
CA TYR A 388 -19.21 11.87 3.04
C TYR A 388 -19.05 12.53 4.43
N GLY A 389 -17.81 12.75 4.87
CA GLY A 389 -17.54 13.34 6.19
C GLY A 389 -17.01 14.76 6.07
N GLU A 390 -16.39 15.25 7.14
CA GLU A 390 -15.88 16.64 7.21
C GLU A 390 -14.45 16.82 6.68
N HIS A 391 -13.75 15.72 6.39
CA HIS A 391 -12.32 15.77 6.10
C HIS A 391 -12.02 15.85 4.61
N ARG A 392 -11.48 17.00 4.18
CA ARG A 392 -11.09 17.31 2.79
C ARG A 392 -10.42 16.16 2.05
N GLY A 393 -9.29 15.67 2.56
CA GLY A 393 -8.53 14.61 1.87
C GLY A 393 -9.31 13.29 1.75
N ARG A 394 -10.11 12.95 2.77
CA ARG A 394 -10.96 11.74 2.74
C ARG A 394 -12.09 11.89 1.73
N ASN A 395 -12.71 13.07 1.65
CA ASN A 395 -13.78 13.35 0.70
C ASN A 395 -13.29 13.29 -0.75
N ILE A 396 -12.13 13.89 -1.04
CA ILE A 396 -11.50 13.82 -2.37
C ILE A 396 -11.25 12.37 -2.77
N ARG A 397 -10.62 11.58 -1.89
CA ARG A 397 -10.31 10.17 -2.17
C ARG A 397 -11.58 9.33 -2.37
N ARG A 398 -12.57 9.48 -1.49
CA ARG A 398 -13.85 8.76 -1.61
C ARG A 398 -14.58 9.11 -2.90
N SER A 399 -14.61 10.39 -3.28
CA SER A 399 -15.26 10.85 -4.51
C SER A 399 -14.65 10.20 -5.76
N ALA A 400 -13.32 10.20 -5.87
CA ALA A 400 -12.63 9.60 -7.01
C ALA A 400 -12.86 8.09 -7.09
N LEU A 401 -12.80 7.38 -5.96
CA LEU A 401 -13.07 5.94 -5.90
C LEU A 401 -14.54 5.60 -6.24
N SER A 402 -15.49 6.40 -5.76
CA SER A 402 -16.91 6.21 -6.09
C SER A 402 -17.19 6.46 -7.58
N ALA A 403 -16.52 7.43 -8.20
CA ALA A 403 -16.61 7.65 -9.65
C ALA A 403 -16.06 6.46 -10.45
N LEU A 404 -14.88 5.96 -10.09
CA LEU A 404 -14.33 4.75 -10.71
C LEU A 404 -15.24 3.53 -10.49
N ASN A 405 -15.83 3.39 -9.30
CA ASN A 405 -16.74 2.29 -9.02
C ASN A 405 -18.05 2.37 -9.83
N MET A 406 -18.59 3.57 -10.05
CA MET A 406 -19.74 3.76 -10.94
C MET A 406 -19.43 3.23 -12.35
N LEU A 407 -18.27 3.60 -12.89
CA LEU A 407 -17.83 3.10 -14.20
C LEU A 407 -17.55 1.58 -14.18
N ARG A 408 -16.94 1.06 -13.12
CA ARG A 408 -16.70 -0.39 -12.97
C ARG A 408 -18.00 -1.19 -13.05
N LEU A 409 -19.03 -0.74 -12.33
CA LEU A 409 -20.34 -1.42 -12.32
C LEU A 409 -21.01 -1.35 -13.70
N GLU A 410 -20.96 -0.20 -14.37
CA GLU A 410 -21.45 -0.04 -15.74
C GLU A 410 -20.76 -1.01 -16.72
N LEU A 411 -19.43 -1.09 -16.67
CA LEU A 411 -18.66 -2.00 -17.51
C LEU A 411 -18.91 -3.48 -17.18
N LYS A 412 -19.08 -3.81 -15.89
CA LYS A 412 -19.39 -5.18 -15.44
C LYS A 412 -20.75 -5.66 -15.94
N LEU A 413 -21.77 -4.80 -15.89
CA LEU A 413 -23.11 -5.13 -16.38
C LEU A 413 -23.12 -5.43 -17.88
N ARG A 414 -22.35 -4.66 -18.67
CA ARG A 414 -22.23 -4.87 -20.12
C ARG A 414 -21.52 -6.16 -20.47
N GLN A 415 -20.45 -6.53 -19.74
CA GLN A 415 -19.75 -7.80 -19.92
C GLN A 415 -20.59 -9.03 -19.54
N ALA A 416 -21.64 -8.87 -18.72
CA ALA A 416 -22.55 -9.95 -18.35
C ALA A 416 -23.72 -10.12 -19.33
N GLY A 417 -23.96 -9.12 -20.20
CA GLY A 417 -25.01 -9.14 -21.23
C GLY A 417 -24.53 -9.50 -22.63
N GLU A 418 -23.21 -9.55 -22.85
CA GLU A 418 -22.53 -10.14 -24.02
C GLU A 418 -22.25 -11.63 -23.76
#